data_AF-A0A954KG81-F1
#
_entry.id   AF-A0A954KG81-F1
#
_cell.length_a   1.000
_cell.length_b   1.000
_cell.length_c   1.000
_cell.angle_alpha   90.00
_cell.angle_beta   90.00
_cell.angle_gamma   90.00
#
_symmetry.space_group_name_H-M   'P 1'
#
loop_
_entity.id
_entity.type
_entity.pdbx_description
1 polymer ?
#
loop_
_entity_poly.entity_id
_entity_poly.type
_entity_poly.pdbx_seq_one_letter_code
_entity_poly.pdbx_strand_id
1 'polypeptide(L)' 'MVKLRLRDNESVQDAVRRFRKLVEYSGVKKELRRREFFEKPSEERRRERRRAKVRARMNQMMNK' A
#
# COMPACT_ATOMS: atom_id res chain seq x y z
N MET A 1 11.26 -2.40 4.48
CA MET A 1 11.26 -3.30 5.66
C MET A 1 10.41 -2.65 6.75
N VAL A 2 9.30 -3.26 7.15
CA VAL A 2 8.40 -2.71 8.17
C VAL A 2 9.04 -2.93 9.54
N LYS A 3 9.33 -1.84 10.25
CA LYS A 3 9.85 -1.88 11.63
C LYS A 3 8.84 -1.22 12.56
N LEU A 4 8.47 -1.92 13.64
CA LEU A 4 7.66 -1.36 14.72
C LEU A 4 8.56 -1.25 15.96
N ARG A 5 8.60 -0.07 16.58
CA ARG A 5 9.15 0.10 17.93
C ARG A 5 8.00 0.06 18.93
N LEU A 6 8.15 -0.79 19.95
CA LEU A 6 7.23 -0.86 21.09
C LEU A 6 7.39 0.42 21.92
N ARG A 7 6.28 0.95 22.43
CA ARG A 7 6.29 2.05 23.40
C ARG A 7 6.10 1.47 24.80
N ASP A 8 6.61 2.17 25.82
CA ASP A 8 6.75 1.64 27.17
C ASP A 8 5.41 1.37 27.89
N ASN A 9 4.28 1.91 27.40
CA ASN A 9 2.94 1.73 27.96
C ASN A 9 1.94 1.06 26.98
N GLU A 10 2.40 0.25 26.04
CA GLU A 10 1.51 -0.42 25.09
C GLU A 10 1.23 -1.88 25.44
N SER A 11 -0.05 -2.26 25.39
CA SER A 11 -0.46 -3.65 25.41
C SER A 11 0.03 -4.37 24.15
N VAL A 12 0.39 -5.65 24.30
CA VAL A 12 0.85 -6.51 23.19
C VAL A 12 -0.17 -6.53 22.04
N GLN A 13 -1.46 -6.50 22.34
CA GLN A 13 -2.52 -6.49 21.32
C GLN A 13 -2.51 -5.20 20.48
N ASP A 14 -2.25 -4.05 21.09
CA ASP A 14 -2.19 -2.76 20.39
C ASP A 14 -0.96 -2.66 19.51
N ALA A 15 0.17 -3.23 19.94
CA ALA A 15 1.35 -3.37 19.11
C ALA A 15 1.08 -4.22 17.86
N VAL A 16 0.39 -5.35 18.00
CA VAL A 16 -0.01 -6.20 16.86
C VAL A 16 -0.96 -5.47 15.91
N ARG A 17 -1.91 -4.69 16.43
CA ARG A 17 -2.85 -3.90 15.60
C ARG A 17 -2.12 -2.84 14.78
N ARG A 18 -1.17 -2.11 15.37
CA ARG A 18 -0.35 -1.13 14.65
C ARG A 18 0.58 -1.81 13.65
N PHE A 19 1.16 -2.95 13.98
CA PHE A 19 1.97 -3.72 13.05
C PHE A 19 1.16 -4.12 11.81
N ARG A 20 -0.05 -4.66 11.99
CA ARG A 20 -0.96 -4.98 10.89
C ARG A 20 -1.25 -3.76 10.01
N LYS A 21 -1.56 -2.61 10.63
CA LYS A 21 -1.81 -1.36 9.90
C LYS A 21 -0.57 -0.88 9.12
N LEU A 22 0.63 -0.98 9.70
CA LEU A 22 1.89 -0.65 9.03
C LEU A 22 2.18 -1.58 7.85
N VAL A 23 1.93 -2.88 8.00
CA VAL A 23 2.08 -3.87 6.91
C VAL A 23 1.10 -3.57 5.78
N GLU A 24 -0.15 -3.23 6.09
CA GLU A 24 -1.14 -2.84 5.09
C GLU A 24 -0.76 -1.55 4.37
N TYR A 25 -0.33 -0.53 5.12
CA TYR A 25 0.12 0.75 4.57
C TYR A 25 1.36 0.60 3.68
N SER A 26 2.31 -0.26 4.08
CA SER A 26 3.51 -0.54 3.30
C SER A 26 3.22 -1.16 1.92
N GLY A 27 2.01 -1.67 1.70
CA GLY A 27 1.60 -2.19 0.41
C GLY A 27 2.25 -3.53 0.01
N VAL A 28 2.98 -4.17 0.93
CA VAL A 28 3.71 -5.44 0.68
C VAL A 28 2.78 -6.52 0.11
N LYS A 29 1.56 -6.67 0.65
CA LYS A 29 0.55 -7.61 0.12
C LYS A 29 0.10 -7.29 -1.31
N LYS A 30 0.14 -6.02 -1.71
CA LYS A 30 -0.22 -5.58 -3.07
C LYS A 30 0.92 -5.82 -4.05
N GLU A 31 2.16 -5.70 -3.56
CA GLU A 31 3.36 -5.96 -4.34
C GLU A 31 3.58 -7.45 -4.60
N LEU A 32 3.37 -8.29 -3.57
CA LEU A 32 3.32 -9.75 -3.70
C LEU A 32 2.39 -10.17 -4.85
N ARG A 33 1.12 -9.74 -4.79
CA ARG A 33 0.13 -10.05 -5.85
C ARG A 33 0.48 -9.55 -7.24
N ARG A 34 1.29 -8.49 -7.37
CA ARG A 34 1.76 -8.03 -8.68
C ARG A 34 2.90 -8.89 -9.22
N ARG A 35 3.70 -9.48 -8.34
CA ARG A 35 4.88 -10.28 -8.67
C ARG A 35 4.58 -11.77 -8.78
N GLU A 36 3.38 -12.21 -8.39
CA GLU A 36 2.92 -13.60 -8.53
C GLU A 36 2.99 -14.10 -9.98
N PHE A 37 2.78 -13.22 -10.95
CA PHE A 37 2.82 -13.56 -12.37
C PHE A 37 3.70 -12.58 -13.13
N PHE A 38 4.38 -13.08 -14.17
CA PHE A 38 5.09 -12.21 -15.09
C PHE A 38 4.09 -11.34 -15.85
N GLU A 39 4.32 -10.04 -15.81
CA GLU A 39 3.60 -9.08 -16.64
C GLU A 39 4.56 -8.43 -17.62
N LYS A 40 4.12 -8.32 -18.89
CA LYS A 40 4.89 -7.64 -19.92
C LYS A 40 5.10 -6.16 -19.53
N PRO A 41 6.28 -5.56 -19.80
CA PRO A 41 6.56 -4.16 -19.47
C PRO A 41 5.57 -3.15 -20.08
N SER A 42 4.92 -3.51 -21.19
CA SER A 42 3.88 -2.69 -21.82
C SER A 42 2.60 -2.63 -20.97
N GLU A 43 2.16 -3.77 -20.43
CA GLU A 43 0.96 -3.86 -19.60
C GLU A 43 1.18 -3.22 -18.23
N GLU A 44 2.39 -3.34 -17.67
CA GLU A 44 2.79 -2.63 -16.45
C GLU A 44 2.65 -1.11 -16.64
N ARG A 45 3.27 -0.55 -17.69
CA ARG A 45 3.16 0.88 -18.05
C ARG A 45 1.72 1.32 -18.28
N ARG A 46 0.91 0.49 -18.95
CA ARG A 46 -0.51 0.76 -19.19
C ARG A 46 -1.29 0.83 -17.87
N ARG A 47 -1.02 -0.09 -16.95
CA ARG A 47 -1.67 -0.12 -15.63
C ARG A 47 -1.29 1.08 -14.76
N GLU A 48 -0.03 1.50 -14.80
CA GLU A 48 0.44 2.69 -14.08
C GLU A 48 -0.25 3.96 -14.57
N ARG A 49 -0.32 4.17 -15.90
CA ARG A 49 -1.06 5.29 -16.50
C ARG A 49 -2.53 5.31 -16.07
N ARG A 50 -3.20 4.15 -16.07
CA ARG A 50 -4.59 4.04 -15.62
C ARG A 50 -4.74 4.42 -14.15
N ARG A 51 -3.84 3.96 -13.28
CA ARG A 51 -3.85 4.30 -11.84
C ARG A 51 -3.60 5.79 -11.61
N ALA A 52 -2.68 6.41 -12.36
CA ALA A 52 -2.42 7.84 -12.27
C ALA A 52 -3.65 8.67 -12.64
N LYS A 53 -4.34 8.32 -13.73
CA LYS A 53 -5.60 8.97 -14.14
C LYS A 53 -6.69 8.87 -13.07
N VAL A 54 -6.87 7.68 -12.49
CA VAL A 54 -7.85 7.47 -11.41
C VAL A 54 -7.51 8.33 -10.18
N ARG A 55 -6.24 8.37 -9.76
CA ARG A 55 -5.80 9.21 -8.63
C ARG A 55 -6.03 10.70 -8.90
N ALA A 56 -5.68 11.17 -10.09
CA ALA A 56 -5.90 12.57 -10.48
C ALA A 56 -7.38 12.94 -10.43
N ARG A 57 -8.26 12.08 -10.95
CA ARG A 57 -9.71 12.29 -10.89
C ARG A 57 -10.24 12.34 -9.45
N MET A 58 -9.78 11.42 -8.59
CA MET A 58 -10.18 11.40 -7.18
C MET A 58 -9.72 12.67 -6.44
N ASN A 59 -8.49 13.13 -6.68
CA ASN A 59 -7.98 14.36 -6.07
C ASN A 59 -8.76 15.60 -6.54
N GLN A 60 -9.15 15.66 -7.81
CA GLN A 60 -9.99 16.74 -8.34
C GLN A 60 -11.39 16.76 -7.69
N MET A 61 -11.95 15.57 -7.39
CA MET A 61 -13.24 15.48 -6.70
C MET A 61 -13.17 15.88 -5.22
N MET A 62 -12.04 15.65 -4.55
CA MET A 62 -11.87 16.02 -3.14
C MET A 62 -11.46 17.48 -2.91
N ASN A 63 -10.91 18.14 -3.93
CA ASN A 63 -10.51 19.56 -3.86
C ASN A 63 -11.60 20.52 -4.40
N LYS A 64 -12.81 20.01 -4.65
CA LYS A 64 -13.97 20.79 -5.06
C LYS A 64 -14.95 20.88 -3.91
#